data_AF-A0A843F664-F1
#
_entry.id   AF-A0A843F664-F1
#
_cell.length_a   1.000
_cell.length_b   1.000
_cell.length_c   1.000
_cell.angle_alpha   90.00
_cell.angle_beta   90.00
_cell.angle_gamma   90.00
#
_symmetry.space_group_name_H-M   'P 1'
#
loop_
_entity.id
_entity.type
_entity.pdbx_description
1 polymer ?
#
loop_
_entity_poly.entity_id
_entity_poly.type
_entity_poly.pdbx_seq_one_letter_code
_entity_poly.pdbx_strand_id
1 'polypeptide(L)'
;MNIHNLIKSTIIIILMIIASMATIIAFSLIFDTFKLGNWYNSFIITIGVIIANILLWPILRRLLMKFIVLTFGIGALIVNALIFYGVCCLIPGVSLEATDAFLIPLLMAIVNTLISNIADIDYYDSYTSRVSNYVSKEKKSYEQKFPGLIMLEIDGLSIEILKEAIDKDMMPTVKKWIDNSHTLKEWETDLSSQTGASQAGILHG
;
A
#
# COMPACT_ATOMS: atom_id res chain seq x y z
N MET A 1 20.11 4.97 -4.12
CA MET A 1 18.90 4.77 -4.93
C MET A 1 19.36 4.63 -6.38
N ASN A 2 19.12 3.48 -7.01
CA ASN A 2 19.68 3.16 -8.33
C ASN A 2 19.05 4.06 -9.41
N ILE A 3 19.84 4.66 -10.31
CA ILE A 3 19.34 5.60 -11.35
C ILE A 3 18.24 4.96 -12.20
N HIS A 4 18.38 3.67 -12.48
CA HIS A 4 17.38 2.86 -13.18
C HIS A 4 16.00 2.87 -12.49
N ASN A 5 15.95 2.74 -11.17
CA ASN A 5 14.70 2.72 -10.40
C ASN A 5 14.04 4.10 -10.36
N LEU A 6 14.84 5.17 -10.34
CA LEU A 6 14.33 6.55 -10.42
C LEU A 6 13.67 6.83 -11.78
N ILE A 7 14.30 6.39 -12.87
CA ILE A 7 13.76 6.53 -14.23
C ILE A 7 12.46 5.72 -14.36
N LYS A 8 12.45 4.44 -13.93
CA LYS A 8 11.26 3.58 -13.97
C LYS A 8 10.11 4.24 -13.20
N SER A 9 10.36 4.70 -11.97
CA SER A 9 9.37 5.37 -11.13
C SER A 9 8.81 6.65 -11.78
N THR A 10 9.67 7.46 -12.40
CA THR A 10 9.25 8.70 -13.07
C THR A 10 8.37 8.43 -14.29
N ILE A 11 8.76 7.47 -15.14
CA ILE A 11 7.98 7.08 -16.33
C ILE A 11 6.58 6.61 -15.93
N ILE A 12 6.50 5.81 -14.87
CA ILE A 12 5.24 5.27 -14.36
C ILE A 12 4.33 6.39 -13.81
N ILE A 13 4.88 7.34 -13.05
CA ILE A 13 4.10 8.48 -12.55
C ILE A 13 3.52 9.27 -13.72
N ILE A 14 4.32 9.53 -14.76
CA ILE A 14 3.85 10.20 -15.97
C ILE A 14 2.74 9.39 -16.65
N LEU A 15 2.90 8.07 -16.76
CA LEU A 15 1.90 7.18 -17.34
C LEU A 15 0.58 7.21 -16.55
N MET A 16 0.64 7.20 -15.22
CA MET A 16 -0.54 7.31 -14.35
C MET A 16 -1.26 8.65 -14.51
N ILE A 17 -0.52 9.75 -14.64
CA ILE A 17 -1.10 11.07 -14.89
C ILE A 17 -1.82 11.09 -16.25
N ILE A 18 -1.16 10.58 -17.30
CA ILE A 18 -1.76 10.50 -18.64
C ILE A 18 -3.01 9.63 -18.63
N ALA A 19 -2.97 8.46 -17.98
CA ALA A 19 -4.11 7.56 -17.88
C ALA A 19 -5.27 8.17 -17.10
N SER A 20 -4.98 8.90 -16.03
CA SER A 20 -5.98 9.63 -15.23
C SER A 20 -6.66 10.72 -16.07
N MET A 21 -5.88 11.51 -16.82
CA MET A 21 -6.42 12.51 -17.74
C MET A 21 -7.28 11.87 -18.82
N ALA A 22 -6.79 10.79 -19.44
CA ALA A 22 -7.53 10.05 -20.47
C ALA A 22 -8.85 9.50 -19.93
N THR A 23 -8.87 9.02 -18.68
CA THR A 23 -10.09 8.54 -18.01
C THR A 23 -11.11 9.66 -17.84
N ILE A 24 -10.69 10.84 -17.38
CA ILE A 24 -11.59 12.01 -17.22
C ILE A 24 -12.14 12.47 -18.57
N ILE A 25 -11.29 12.54 -19.60
CA ILE A 25 -11.71 12.93 -20.95
C ILE A 25 -12.68 11.89 -21.52
N ALA A 26 -12.35 10.60 -21.44
CA ALA A 26 -13.21 9.53 -21.92
C ALA A 26 -14.58 9.55 -21.21
N PHE A 27 -14.60 9.77 -19.90
CA PHE A 27 -15.85 9.90 -19.15
C PHE A 27 -16.68 11.08 -19.67
N SER A 28 -16.07 12.24 -19.91
CA SER A 28 -16.77 13.42 -20.46
C SER A 28 -17.32 13.23 -21.88
N LEU A 29 -16.78 12.28 -22.66
CA LEU A 29 -17.25 11.97 -24.01
C LEU A 29 -18.38 10.94 -24.01
N ILE A 30 -18.46 10.10 -22.97
CA ILE A 30 -19.44 9.01 -22.87
C ILE A 30 -20.68 9.48 -22.12
N PHE A 31 -20.51 10.33 -21.09
CA PHE A 31 -21.57 10.75 -20.20
C PHE A 31 -21.79 12.27 -20.29
N ASP A 32 -22.99 12.67 -20.72
CA ASP A 32 -23.38 14.08 -20.85
C ASP A 32 -23.57 14.80 -19.50
N THR A 33 -23.61 14.05 -18.39
CA THR A 33 -23.75 14.57 -17.02
C THR A 33 -22.50 15.31 -16.54
N PHE A 34 -21.33 14.96 -17.09
CA PHE A 34 -20.05 15.56 -16.74
C PHE A 34 -19.58 16.55 -17.81
N LYS A 35 -19.67 17.85 -17.51
CA LYS A 35 -19.13 18.90 -18.38
C LYS A 35 -17.72 19.25 -17.95
N LEU A 36 -16.74 18.80 -18.74
CA LEU A 36 -15.33 19.09 -18.53
C LEU A 36 -14.93 20.51 -18.99
N GLY A 37 -15.63 21.07 -19.97
CA GLY A 37 -15.23 22.31 -20.63
C GLY A 37 -14.01 22.10 -21.53
N ASN A 38 -12.94 22.86 -21.32
CA ASN A 38 -11.72 22.75 -22.12
C ASN A 38 -10.91 21.50 -21.74
N TRP A 39 -10.24 20.88 -22.72
CA TRP A 39 -9.46 19.65 -22.50
C TRP A 39 -8.37 19.77 -21.41
N TYR A 40 -7.77 20.96 -21.26
CA TYR A 40 -6.74 21.21 -20.24
C TYR A 40 -7.28 21.14 -18.81
N ASN A 41 -8.60 21.22 -18.61
CA ASN A 41 -9.22 21.03 -17.29
C ASN A 41 -8.97 19.61 -16.76
N SER A 42 -8.83 18.60 -17.63
CA SER A 42 -8.46 17.24 -17.21
C SER A 42 -7.09 17.18 -16.52
N PHE A 43 -6.12 17.97 -17.01
CA PHE A 43 -4.80 18.10 -16.41
C PHE A 43 -4.89 18.81 -15.06
N ILE A 44 -5.61 19.93 -14.99
CA ILE A 44 -5.78 20.71 -13.75
C ILE A 44 -6.47 19.86 -12.67
N ILE A 45 -7.53 19.12 -13.03
CA ILE A 45 -8.22 18.20 -12.11
C ILE A 45 -7.24 17.14 -11.62
N THR A 46 -6.52 16.46 -12.52
CA THR A 46 -5.60 15.37 -12.16
C THR A 46 -4.52 15.86 -11.20
N ILE A 47 -3.87 16.98 -11.51
CA ILE A 47 -2.84 17.58 -10.65
C ILE A 47 -3.43 18.09 -9.33
N GLY A 48 -4.61 18.72 -9.38
CA GLY A 48 -5.32 19.19 -8.19
C GLY A 48 -5.65 18.05 -7.23
N VAL A 49 -6.10 16.91 -7.75
CA VAL A 49 -6.37 15.70 -6.96
C VAL A 49 -5.09 15.11 -6.38
N ILE A 50 -3.99 15.09 -7.13
CA ILE A 50 -2.69 14.62 -6.63
C ILE A 50 -2.21 15.50 -5.47
N ILE A 51 -2.24 16.83 -5.64
CA ILE A 51 -1.84 17.79 -4.61
C ILE A 51 -2.74 17.66 -3.38
N ALA A 52 -4.06 17.60 -3.59
CA ALA A 52 -5.02 17.44 -2.50
C ALA A 52 -4.77 16.13 -1.73
N ASN A 53 -4.49 15.02 -2.41
CA ASN A 53 -4.13 13.77 -1.75
C ASN A 53 -2.83 13.90 -0.96
N ILE A 54 -1.78 14.51 -1.51
CA ILE A 54 -0.50 14.70 -0.80
C ILE A 54 -0.71 15.51 0.49
N LEU A 55 -1.55 16.56 0.45
CA LEU A 55 -1.81 17.44 1.59
C LEU A 55 -2.80 16.86 2.60
N LEU A 56 -3.91 16.30 2.12
CA LEU A 56 -5.02 15.86 2.95
C LEU A 56 -4.80 14.46 3.50
N TRP A 57 -4.21 13.54 2.73
CA TRP A 57 -4.10 12.13 3.14
C TRP A 57 -3.35 11.91 4.47
N PRO A 58 -2.26 12.64 4.80
CA PRO A 58 -1.62 12.53 6.11
C PRO A 58 -2.55 12.86 7.28
N ILE A 59 -3.45 13.83 7.09
CA ILE A 59 -4.41 14.27 8.11
C ILE A 59 -5.59 13.30 8.17
N LEU A 60 -6.15 12.97 7.00
CA LEU A 60 -7.28 12.06 6.85
C LEU A 60 -6.95 10.67 7.39
N ARG A 61 -5.73 10.17 7.17
CA ARG A 61 -5.28 8.90 7.76
C ARG A 61 -5.28 8.96 9.30
N ARG A 62 -4.89 10.07 9.92
CA ARG A 62 -4.91 10.15 11.39
C ARG A 62 -6.34 10.16 11.96
N LEU A 63 -7.27 10.81 11.26
CA LEU A 63 -8.64 11.01 11.74
C LEU A 63 -9.60 9.88 11.34
N LEU A 64 -9.49 9.41 10.10
CA LEU A 64 -10.48 8.53 9.46
C LEU A 64 -10.02 7.07 9.38
N MET A 65 -8.82 6.68 9.81
CA MET A 65 -8.38 5.28 9.67
C MET A 65 -9.31 4.29 10.37
N LYS A 66 -9.83 4.61 11.55
CA LYS A 66 -10.83 3.75 12.22
C LYS A 66 -12.07 3.58 11.34
N PHE A 67 -12.56 4.67 10.75
CA PHE A 67 -13.72 4.65 9.85
C PHE A 67 -13.43 3.86 8.56
N ILE A 68 -12.26 4.07 7.94
CA ILE A 68 -11.85 3.37 6.72
C ILE A 68 -11.75 1.86 6.98
N VAL A 69 -11.18 1.45 8.11
CA VAL A 69 -11.07 0.03 8.49
C VAL A 69 -12.45 -0.58 8.78
N LEU A 70 -13.30 0.11 9.57
CA LEU A 70 -14.65 -0.37 9.89
C LEU A 70 -15.56 -0.50 8.65
N THR A 71 -15.30 0.30 7.62
CA THR A 71 -16.05 0.26 6.35
C THR A 71 -15.40 -0.64 5.30
N PHE A 72 -14.41 -1.47 5.68
CA PHE A 72 -13.67 -2.34 4.77
C PHE A 72 -13.13 -1.60 3.53
N GLY A 73 -12.65 -0.37 3.71
CA GLY A 73 -12.10 0.46 2.64
C GLY A 73 -13.12 1.29 1.86
N ILE A 74 -14.42 1.06 2.00
CA ILE A 74 -15.46 1.87 1.32
C ILE A 74 -15.34 3.34 1.73
N GLY A 75 -15.00 3.63 2.98
CA GLY A 75 -14.77 4.98 3.46
C GLY A 75 -13.66 5.72 2.69
N ALA A 76 -12.64 5.01 2.19
CA ALA A 76 -11.60 5.62 1.38
C ALA A 76 -12.11 6.03 -0.01
N LEU A 77 -13.06 5.31 -0.58
CA LEU A 77 -13.71 5.70 -1.86
C LEU A 77 -14.53 6.97 -1.68
N ILE A 78 -15.28 7.08 -0.58
CA ILE A 78 -16.04 8.30 -0.25
C ILE A 78 -15.11 9.50 -0.09
N VAL A 79 -14.01 9.32 0.65
CA VAL A 79 -13.01 10.38 0.83
C VAL A 79 -12.41 10.83 -0.51
N ASN A 80 -12.07 9.89 -1.40
CA ASN A 80 -11.56 10.22 -2.74
C ASN A 80 -12.60 10.97 -3.58
N ALA A 81 -13.88 10.56 -3.53
CA ALA A 81 -14.96 11.26 -4.21
C ALA A 81 -15.13 12.70 -3.71
N LEU A 82 -15.05 12.91 -2.39
CA LEU A 82 -15.11 14.25 -1.79
C LEU A 82 -13.92 15.14 -2.19
N ILE A 83 -12.71 14.58 -2.21
CA ILE A 83 -11.51 15.30 -2.68
C ILE A 83 -11.68 15.71 -4.15
N PHE A 84 -12.10 14.77 -5.00
CA PHE A 84 -12.31 15.03 -6.42
C PHE A 84 -13.40 16.09 -6.67
N TYR A 85 -14.53 15.97 -5.98
CA TYR A 85 -15.61 16.96 -6.02
C TYR A 85 -15.09 18.35 -5.64
N GLY A 86 -14.37 18.44 -4.51
CA GLY A 86 -13.78 19.69 -4.03
C GLY A 86 -12.83 20.33 -5.03
N VAL A 87 -11.98 19.53 -5.70
CA VAL A 87 -11.08 20.02 -6.76
C VAL A 87 -11.87 20.56 -7.96
N CYS A 88 -12.90 19.84 -8.40
CA CYS A 88 -13.70 20.27 -9.54
C CYS A 88 -14.48 21.56 -9.27
N CYS A 89 -14.98 21.77 -8.05
CA CYS A 89 -15.65 23.02 -7.66
C CYS A 89 -14.76 24.27 -7.76
N LEU A 90 -13.43 24.11 -7.72
CA LEU A 90 -12.47 25.20 -7.84
C LEU A 90 -12.17 25.59 -9.30
N ILE A 91 -12.60 24.78 -10.27
CA ILE A 91 -12.25 24.95 -11.68
C ILE A 91 -13.44 25.55 -12.45
N PRO A 92 -13.32 26.77 -12.98
CA PRO A 92 -14.37 27.38 -13.77
C PRO A 92 -14.70 26.56 -15.02
N GLY A 93 -16.00 26.35 -15.27
CA GLY A 93 -16.47 25.61 -16.46
C GLY A 93 -16.51 24.09 -16.31
N VAL A 94 -16.14 23.54 -15.14
CA VAL A 94 -16.36 22.14 -14.79
C VAL A 94 -17.66 22.02 -13.98
N SER A 95 -18.59 21.19 -14.44
CA SER A 95 -19.81 20.87 -13.69
C SER A 95 -20.06 19.37 -13.72
N LEU A 96 -20.46 18.80 -12.58
CA LEU A 96 -20.61 17.36 -12.42
C LEU A 96 -21.70 17.05 -11.41
N GLU A 97 -22.37 15.91 -11.60
CA GLU A 97 -23.36 15.43 -10.64
C GLU A 97 -22.70 14.65 -9.50
N ALA A 98 -23.41 14.47 -8.38
CA ALA A 98 -22.88 13.74 -7.21
C ALA A 98 -22.47 12.30 -7.55
N THR A 99 -23.16 11.67 -8.51
CA THR A 99 -22.83 10.34 -9.04
C THR A 99 -21.50 10.33 -9.79
N ASP A 100 -21.28 11.33 -10.65
CA ASP A 100 -20.04 11.47 -11.43
C ASP A 100 -18.83 11.72 -10.52
N ALA A 101 -19.04 12.49 -9.44
CA ALA A 101 -18.04 12.76 -8.42
C ALA A 101 -17.47 11.49 -7.79
N PHE A 102 -18.27 10.42 -7.75
CA PHE A 102 -17.88 9.12 -7.23
C PHE A 102 -17.36 8.20 -8.34
N LEU A 103 -18.05 8.15 -9.49
CA LEU A 103 -17.70 7.25 -10.60
C LEU A 103 -16.36 7.58 -11.24
N ILE A 104 -16.03 8.87 -11.44
CA ILE A 104 -14.79 9.26 -12.10
C ILE A 104 -13.56 8.83 -11.28
N PRO A 105 -13.44 9.16 -9.97
CA PRO A 105 -12.34 8.68 -9.14
C PRO A 105 -12.28 7.17 -9.02
N LEU A 106 -13.43 6.48 -9.00
CA LEU A 106 -13.49 5.03 -8.98
C LEU A 106 -12.87 4.42 -10.25
N LEU A 107 -13.25 4.94 -11.42
CA LEU A 107 -12.67 4.51 -12.70
C LEU A 107 -11.18 4.82 -12.78
N MET A 108 -10.77 6.01 -12.33
CA MET A 108 -9.35 6.37 -12.24
C MET A 108 -8.58 5.40 -11.35
N ALA A 109 -9.14 5.01 -10.21
CA ALA A 109 -8.52 4.04 -9.31
C ALA A 109 -8.37 2.68 -9.99
N ILE A 110 -9.40 2.18 -10.66
CA ILE A 110 -9.37 0.90 -11.40
C ILE A 110 -8.29 0.94 -12.49
N VAL A 111 -8.27 1.99 -13.32
CA VAL A 111 -7.29 2.15 -14.40
C VAL A 111 -5.86 2.23 -13.84
N ASN A 112 -5.65 3.02 -12.80
CA ASN A 112 -4.34 3.14 -12.16
C ASN A 112 -3.87 1.83 -11.51
N THR A 113 -4.78 1.06 -10.91
CA THR A 113 -4.45 -0.27 -10.37
C THR A 113 -4.05 -1.24 -11.49
N LEU A 114 -4.77 -1.27 -12.61
CA LEU A 114 -4.41 -2.10 -13.76
C LEU A 114 -3.02 -1.72 -14.31
N ILE A 115 -2.75 -0.43 -14.50
CA ILE A 115 -1.44 0.05 -14.94
C ILE A 115 -0.35 -0.32 -13.95
N SER A 116 -0.63 -0.19 -12.65
CA SER A 116 0.34 -0.54 -11.59
C SER A 116 0.70 -2.02 -11.61
N ASN A 117 -0.30 -2.88 -11.80
CA ASN A 117 -0.11 -4.32 -11.89
C ASN A 117 0.68 -4.71 -13.14
N ILE A 118 0.40 -4.09 -14.30
CA ILE A 118 1.13 -4.35 -15.54
C ILE A 118 2.58 -3.82 -15.48
N ALA A 119 2.78 -2.67 -14.84
CA ALA A 119 4.10 -2.04 -14.72
C ALA A 119 5.01 -2.70 -13.66
N ASP A 120 4.51 -3.76 -13.00
CA ASP A 120 5.20 -4.51 -11.95
C ASP A 120 5.80 -3.56 -10.91
N ILE A 121 4.91 -2.74 -10.34
CA ILE A 121 5.27 -1.78 -9.30
C ILE A 121 5.27 -2.52 -7.98
N ASP A 122 6.38 -3.17 -7.69
CA ASP A 122 6.69 -3.55 -6.31
C ASP A 122 7.05 -2.28 -5.52
N TYR A 123 6.00 -1.64 -4.97
CA TYR A 123 6.16 -0.58 -3.97
C TYR A 123 7.04 -1.04 -2.79
N TYR A 124 7.09 -2.36 -2.55
CA TYR A 124 7.84 -3.04 -1.51
C TYR A 124 9.36 -2.79 -1.57
N ASP A 125 9.99 -2.76 -2.75
CA ASP A 125 11.45 -2.58 -2.85
C ASP A 125 11.95 -1.22 -2.33
N SER A 126 11.11 -0.19 -2.49
CA SER A 126 11.46 1.17 -2.06
C SER A 126 11.33 1.36 -0.55
N TYR A 127 10.44 0.61 0.11
CA TYR A 127 10.19 0.69 1.55
C TYR A 127 11.30 0.00 2.35
N THR A 128 11.71 -1.22 1.95
CA THR A 128 12.80 -1.97 2.59
C THR A 128 14.10 -1.19 2.61
N SER A 129 14.40 -0.50 1.50
CA SER A 129 15.56 0.37 1.36
C SER A 129 15.53 1.60 2.28
N ARG A 130 14.35 2.18 2.53
CA ARG A 130 14.19 3.36 3.42
C ARG A 130 14.30 2.96 4.88
N VAL A 131 13.70 1.85 5.28
CA VAL A 131 13.77 1.31 6.65
C VAL A 131 15.20 0.90 6.99
N SER A 132 15.89 0.16 6.11
CA SER A 132 17.29 -0.24 6.30
C SER A 132 18.23 0.97 6.49
N ASN A 133 18.02 2.04 5.72
CA ASN A 133 18.80 3.27 5.85
C ASN A 133 18.51 4.07 7.13
N TYR A 134 17.27 4.01 7.64
CA TYR A 134 16.90 4.62 8.92
C TYR A 134 17.57 3.87 10.09
N VAL A 135 17.47 2.53 10.11
CA VAL A 135 18.10 1.67 11.12
C VAL A 135 19.62 1.81 11.11
N SER A 136 20.24 1.92 9.93
CA SER A 136 21.70 2.07 9.81
C SER A 136 22.24 3.42 10.31
N LYS A 137 21.41 4.47 10.31
CA LYS A 137 21.79 5.82 10.77
C LYS A 137 21.61 6.01 12.27
N GLU A 138 20.72 5.25 12.90
CA GLU A 138 20.53 5.24 14.36
C GLU A 138 21.43 4.21 15.06
N LYS A 139 22.71 4.10 14.67
CA LYS A 139 23.71 3.38 15.47
C LYS A 139 24.05 4.18 16.73
N LYS A 140 23.09 4.31 17.65
CA LYS A 140 23.39 4.65 19.04
C LYS A 140 24.03 3.42 19.65
N SER A 141 25.27 3.57 20.14
CA SER A 141 25.90 2.55 20.97
C SER A 141 25.08 2.38 22.24
N TYR A 142 24.15 1.42 22.23
CA TYR A 142 23.42 1.03 23.41
C TYR A 142 24.29 0.02 24.17
N GLU A 143 24.72 0.36 25.37
CA GLU A 143 25.34 -0.63 26.27
C GLU A 143 24.24 -1.60 26.70
N GLN A 144 24.17 -2.73 26.01
CA GLN A 144 23.20 -3.77 26.27
C GLN A 144 23.57 -4.50 27.57
N LYS A 145 22.86 -4.16 28.66
CA LYS A 145 23.11 -4.69 30.02
C LYS A 145 22.55 -6.09 30.27
N PHE A 146 21.80 -6.64 29.31
CA PHE A 146 21.10 -7.92 29.40
C PHE A 146 21.15 -8.64 28.05
N PRO A 147 21.13 -9.99 28.01
CA PRO A 147 21.06 -10.74 26.76
C PRO A 147 19.88 -10.25 25.90
N GLY A 148 20.13 -10.01 24.61
CA GLY A 148 19.07 -9.66 23.66
C GLY A 148 18.21 -10.87 23.29
N LEU A 149 16.98 -10.61 22.86
CA LEU A 149 16.11 -11.62 22.26
C LEU A 149 16.15 -11.47 20.73
N ILE A 150 16.42 -12.57 20.03
CA ILE A 150 16.23 -12.67 18.58
C ILE A 150 14.99 -13.53 18.34
N MET A 151 13.97 -12.94 17.72
CA MET A 151 12.81 -13.66 17.22
C MET A 151 12.97 -13.77 15.70
N LEU A 152 13.02 -15.00 15.17
CA LEU A 152 13.09 -15.26 13.74
C LEU A 152 11.74 -15.80 13.28
N GLU A 153 11.09 -15.06 12.40
CA GLU A 153 9.86 -15.48 11.72
C GLU A 153 10.20 -15.87 10.28
N ILE A 154 9.71 -17.04 9.85
CA ILE A 154 9.85 -17.53 8.48
C ILE A 154 8.45 -17.54 7.87
N ASP A 155 8.19 -16.56 7.00
CA ASP A 155 6.87 -16.40 6.37
C ASP A 155 6.50 -17.63 5.55
N GLY A 156 5.27 -18.13 5.75
CA GLY A 156 4.74 -19.30 5.06
C GLY A 156 5.32 -20.67 5.48
N LEU A 157 6.12 -20.76 6.54
CA LEU A 157 6.64 -22.04 7.02
C LEU A 157 5.61 -22.76 7.89
N SER A 158 4.95 -23.78 7.33
CA SER A 158 4.07 -24.66 8.11
C SER A 158 4.86 -25.68 8.94
N ILE A 159 4.21 -26.23 9.98
CA ILE A 159 4.82 -27.23 10.85
C ILE A 159 5.13 -28.55 10.12
N GLU A 160 4.31 -28.92 9.14
CA GLU A 160 4.50 -30.11 8.31
C GLU A 160 5.74 -29.97 7.43
N ILE A 161 5.90 -28.82 6.76
CA ILE A 161 7.07 -28.53 5.92
C ILE A 161 8.34 -28.49 6.77
N LEU A 162 8.27 -27.90 7.98
CA LEU A 162 9.40 -27.88 8.90
C LEU A 162 9.79 -29.30 9.34
N LYS A 163 8.83 -30.15 9.72
CA LYS A 163 9.09 -31.55 10.09
C LYS A 163 9.69 -32.33 8.92
N GLU A 164 9.11 -32.21 7.73
CA GLU A 164 9.62 -32.88 6.52
C GLU A 164 11.06 -32.45 6.22
N ALA A 165 11.39 -31.17 6.34
CA ALA A 165 12.74 -30.66 6.12
C ALA A 165 13.74 -31.16 7.17
N ILE A 166 13.32 -31.31 8.43
CA ILE A 166 14.13 -31.89 9.51
C ILE A 166 14.38 -33.38 9.26
N ASP A 167 13.34 -34.12 8.86
CA ASP A 167 13.42 -35.56 8.58
C ASP A 167 14.31 -35.85 7.38
N LYS A 168 14.33 -34.95 6.39
CA LYS A 168 15.24 -34.98 5.23
C LYS A 168 16.65 -34.47 5.51
N ASP A 169 17.00 -34.21 6.78
CA ASP A 169 18.30 -33.66 7.21
C ASP A 169 18.68 -32.32 6.55
N MET A 170 17.69 -31.55 6.07
CA MET A 170 17.93 -30.23 5.45
C MET A 170 18.15 -29.12 6.48
N MET A 171 17.78 -29.35 7.75
CA MET A 171 17.89 -28.38 8.85
C MET A 171 18.66 -28.95 10.06
N PRO A 172 19.95 -29.31 9.90
CA PRO A 172 20.72 -30.03 10.92
C PRO A 172 20.87 -29.25 12.24
N THR A 173 20.97 -27.92 12.17
CA THR A 173 21.05 -27.07 13.36
C THR A 173 19.76 -27.09 14.17
N VAL A 174 18.60 -26.99 13.49
CA VAL A 174 17.29 -27.03 14.14
C VAL A 174 17.02 -28.41 14.73
N LYS A 175 17.35 -29.48 13.99
CA LYS A 175 17.28 -30.86 14.48
C LYS A 175 18.06 -31.02 15.78
N LYS A 176 19.32 -30.60 15.81
CA LYS A 176 20.16 -30.63 17.01
C LYS A 176 19.57 -29.84 18.18
N TRP A 177 18.93 -28.69 17.92
CA TRP A 177 18.29 -27.92 18.99
C TRP A 177 17.08 -28.63 19.58
N ILE A 178 16.23 -29.22 18.74
CA ILE A 178 15.05 -29.99 19.17
C ILE A 178 15.46 -31.22 19.98
N ASP A 179 16.53 -31.91 19.57
CA ASP A 179 16.98 -33.12 20.26
C ASP A 179 17.60 -32.86 21.65
N ASN A 180 18.09 -31.64 21.91
CA ASN A 180 18.91 -31.37 23.10
C ASN A 180 18.32 -30.34 24.06
N SER A 181 17.73 -29.25 23.56
CA SER A 181 17.45 -28.07 24.40
C SER A 181 16.16 -27.33 24.11
N HIS A 182 15.53 -27.58 22.96
CA HIS A 182 14.33 -26.87 22.53
C HIS A 182 13.18 -27.85 22.28
N THR A 183 11.96 -27.37 22.39
CA THR A 183 10.77 -28.15 22.05
C THR A 183 10.08 -27.51 20.85
N LEU A 184 9.68 -28.33 19.89
CA LEU A 184 8.88 -27.88 18.77
C LEU A 184 7.42 -27.82 19.21
N LYS A 185 6.83 -26.62 19.19
CA LYS A 185 5.43 -26.39 19.54
C LYS A 185 4.68 -25.88 18.33
N GLU A 186 3.59 -26.56 18.01
CA GLU A 186 2.65 -26.13 16.98
C GLU A 186 1.82 -24.95 17.50
N TRP A 187 1.56 -24.00 16.62
CA TRP A 187 0.73 -22.86 16.90
C TRP A 187 -0.17 -22.59 15.70
N GLU A 188 -1.47 -22.51 15.96
CA GLU A 188 -2.50 -22.20 14.97
C GLU A 188 -3.05 -20.81 15.27
N THR A 189 -3.24 -20.00 14.22
CA THR A 189 -3.81 -18.66 14.34
C THR A 189 -5.31 -18.73 14.52
N ASP A 190 -5.88 -17.99 15.48
CA ASP A 190 -7.33 -18.04 15.75
C ASP A 190 -8.19 -17.58 14.56
N LEU A 191 -8.00 -16.35 14.10
CA LEU A 191 -8.93 -15.70 13.16
C LEU A 191 -8.32 -15.39 11.78
N SER A 192 -7.01 -15.18 11.70
CA SER A 192 -6.36 -14.77 10.46
C SER A 192 -4.93 -15.28 10.39
N SER A 193 -4.64 -16.05 9.34
CA SER A 193 -3.29 -16.50 8.99
C SER A 193 -2.52 -15.46 8.15
N GLN A 194 -3.00 -14.21 8.09
CA GLN A 194 -2.27 -13.15 7.40
C GLN A 194 -1.04 -12.73 8.21
N THR A 195 0.09 -12.50 7.53
CA THR A 195 1.38 -12.13 8.14
C THR A 195 1.24 -11.01 9.16
N GLY A 196 0.48 -9.96 8.84
CA GLY A 196 0.30 -8.81 9.75
C GLY A 196 -0.44 -9.14 11.05
N ALA A 197 -1.42 -10.05 11.02
CA ALA A 197 -2.14 -10.48 12.22
C ALA A 197 -1.27 -11.39 13.09
N SER A 198 -0.57 -12.33 12.45
CA SER A 198 0.33 -13.28 13.11
C SER A 198 1.49 -12.57 13.81
N GLN A 199 2.11 -11.59 13.14
CA GLN A 199 3.19 -10.77 13.72
C GLN A 199 2.75 -10.01 14.97
N ALA A 200 1.55 -9.42 14.93
CA ALA A 200 1.03 -8.71 16.08
C ALA A 200 0.84 -9.67 17.28
N GLY A 201 0.28 -10.86 17.06
CA GLY A 201 0.12 -11.88 18.10
C GLY A 201 1.46 -12.41 18.66
N ILE A 202 2.46 -12.65 17.80
CA ILE A 202 3.79 -13.12 18.25
C ILE A 202 4.48 -12.07 19.13
N LEU A 203 4.41 -10.79 18.73
CA LEU A 203 5.18 -9.72 19.38
C LEU A 203 4.48 -9.11 20.59
N HIS A 204 3.14 -9.15 20.64
CA HIS A 204 2.37 -8.52 21.71
C HIS A 204 1.65 -9.50 22.65
N GLY A 205 1.61 -10.79 22.32
CA GLY A 205 0.78 -11.79 23.01
C GLY A 205 -0.70 -11.60 22.74
#